data_AF-A0A6G1E6Z1-F1
#
_entry.id   AF-A0A6G1E6Z1-F1
#
_cell.length_a   1.000
_cell.length_b   1.000
_cell.length_c   1.000
_cell.angle_alpha   90.00
_cell.angle_beta   90.00
_cell.angle_gamma   90.00
#
_symmetry.space_group_name_H-M   'P 1'
#
loop_
_entity.id
_entity.type
_entity.pdbx_description
1 polymer ?
#
loop_
_entity_poly.entity_id
_entity_poly.type
_entity_poly.pdbx_seq_one_letter_code
_entity_poly.pdbx_strand_id
1 'polypeptide(L)'
;MGSPSYRLAAAITIPSTNEFLVVRQPPPPSPAAAPGEEEEEYRRYVDSELYDLPSAPLRPLAGELRSDVAIRGADSVAGRLDISRLDVSAALDQICDQFGLPRGMLGEWRLLKYVEEAEFGPDAGLNTVLITGSLESKLEALQESCKWMSKECALGLLSEVKPGGTRIGPYTYIGLLKPELSLNCAVGSALPSQEYPPGIKLVPMKSRTLQPFRTTNLVVVLATDASGRSTSSDCVASGDALLIDPGCCSQVHEKLAELINSLPKKLVVLVTHHHHDHVDGLSVVQRCNPHAVLLTHENTMSRIGKGNWSIGYTAVAGGEIICIGDQQLQVVFAPGHTDGHMGVLHVSTNALIVGDHCVGQGSATLDNRAGGNMKDYFQTTYKFLDMSPHVLIPMHGRINLWPKHMLCGYLRHRRAREASILHSIENGARTLFDIVSKTYADVDRKLWIPASFNVRLHVDHLNSQHKLPKSFPMEKFEASCGINFMLRWTVAYVQARSSPAILAATALAGGLAIAYALKRKSSNEPYDSPIR
;
A
#
# COMPACT_ATOMS: atom_id res chain seq x y z
N MET A 1 -5.77 14.11 -12.70
CA MET A 1 -5.51 13.99 -11.25
C MET A 1 -5.89 15.32 -10.63
N GLY A 2 -6.31 15.34 -9.36
CA GLY A 2 -6.51 16.62 -8.67
C GLY A 2 -5.20 17.40 -8.57
N SER A 3 -5.28 18.70 -8.25
CA SER A 3 -4.11 19.48 -7.86
C SER A 3 -3.44 18.86 -6.63
N PRO A 4 -2.10 18.93 -6.51
CA PRO A 4 -1.43 18.48 -5.30
C PRO A 4 -1.98 19.23 -4.09
N SER A 5 -2.00 18.54 -2.95
CA SER A 5 -2.30 19.16 -1.66
C SER A 5 -1.01 19.68 -1.05
N TYR A 6 -1.11 20.66 -0.16
CA TYR A 6 0.06 21.22 0.54
C TYR A 6 -0.09 21.07 2.04
N ARG A 7 1.04 20.96 2.72
CA ARG A 7 1.12 20.93 4.18
C ARG A 7 2.27 21.78 4.67
N LEU A 8 2.05 22.50 5.76
CA LEU A 8 3.07 23.25 6.48
C LEU A 8 3.52 22.41 7.67
N ALA A 9 4.82 22.20 7.82
CA ALA A 9 5.41 21.61 9.02
C ALA A 9 6.43 22.58 9.63
N ALA A 10 6.40 22.72 10.96
CA ALA A 10 7.20 23.74 11.66
C ALA A 10 8.23 23.09 12.60
N ALA A 11 9.51 23.37 12.35
CA ALA A 11 10.60 23.09 13.27
C ALA A 11 10.77 24.26 14.24
N ILE A 12 10.14 24.15 15.40
CA ILE A 12 10.24 25.15 16.48
C ILE A 12 11.40 24.75 17.38
N THR A 13 12.44 25.58 17.45
CA THR A 13 13.70 25.27 18.12
C THR A 13 14.00 26.21 19.29
N ILE A 14 14.84 25.75 20.21
CA ILE A 14 15.41 26.56 21.28
C ILE A 14 16.93 26.61 21.06
N PRO A 15 17.47 27.71 20.51
CA PRO A 15 18.88 27.81 20.18
C PRO A 15 19.82 27.57 21.36
N SER A 16 19.42 27.98 22.58
CA SER A 16 20.24 27.84 23.78
C SER A 16 20.43 26.39 24.25
N THR A 17 19.50 25.49 23.92
CA THR A 17 19.54 24.07 24.33
C THR A 17 19.66 23.10 23.17
N ASN A 18 19.60 23.58 21.93
CA ASN A 18 19.57 22.78 20.70
C ASN A 18 18.42 21.74 20.66
N GLU A 19 17.32 22.04 21.36
CA GLU A 19 16.12 21.21 21.34
C GLU A 19 15.09 21.75 20.35
N PHE A 20 14.17 20.87 19.96
CA PHE A 20 13.05 21.21 19.11
C PHE A 20 11.76 20.56 19.62
N LEU A 21 10.64 21.19 19.26
CA LEU A 21 9.32 20.73 19.64
C LEU A 21 8.85 19.61 18.71
N VAL A 22 8.34 18.54 19.30
CA VAL A 22 7.61 17.48 18.60
C VAL A 22 6.23 17.29 19.20
N VAL A 23 5.30 16.82 18.38
CA VAL A 23 3.91 16.53 18.76
C VAL A 23 3.59 15.08 18.46
N ARG A 24 2.97 14.41 19.42
CA ARG A 24 2.43 13.06 19.30
C ARG A 24 1.34 13.05 18.24
N GLN A 25 1.56 12.30 17.18
CA GLN A 25 0.63 12.14 16.08
C GLN A 25 -0.48 11.18 16.50
N PRO A 26 -1.77 11.52 16.30
CA PRO A 26 -2.85 10.58 16.55
C PRO A 26 -2.91 9.53 15.42
N PRO A 27 -3.32 8.28 15.73
CA PRO A 27 -3.65 7.32 14.69
C PRO A 27 -4.84 7.82 13.84
N PRO A 28 -4.95 7.38 12.58
CA PRO A 28 -6.12 7.69 11.77
C PRO A 28 -7.39 7.16 12.44
N PRO A 29 -8.55 7.80 12.20
CA PRO A 29 -9.81 7.31 12.72
C PRO A 29 -10.06 5.90 12.21
N SER A 30 -10.47 5.01 13.14
CA SER A 30 -10.85 3.66 12.77
C SER A 30 -12.05 3.72 11.81
N PRO A 31 -12.08 2.90 10.73
CA PRO A 31 -13.31 2.72 9.97
C PRO A 31 -14.41 2.33 10.96
N ALA A 32 -15.56 3.00 10.88
CA ALA A 32 -16.68 2.74 11.79
C ALA A 32 -16.93 1.23 11.87
N ALA A 33 -16.75 0.65 13.06
CA ALA A 33 -17.11 -0.74 13.29
C ALA A 33 -18.61 -0.88 13.02
N ALA A 34 -19.03 -1.99 12.39
CA ALA A 34 -20.44 -2.33 12.39
C ALA A 34 -20.92 -2.40 13.85
N PRO A 35 -22.10 -1.85 14.19
CA PRO A 35 -22.59 -1.85 15.56
C PRO A 35 -22.74 -3.29 16.06
N GLY A 36 -21.98 -3.67 17.10
CA GLY A 36 -22.10 -4.96 17.79
C GLY A 36 -20.82 -5.79 17.90
N GLU A 37 -19.75 -5.45 17.17
CA GLU A 37 -18.47 -6.19 17.22
C GLU A 37 -17.30 -5.25 17.50
N GLU A 38 -17.21 -4.78 18.75
CA GLU A 38 -15.90 -4.42 19.30
C GLU A 38 -15.20 -5.74 19.66
N GLU A 39 -14.60 -6.42 18.68
CA GLU A 39 -13.79 -7.60 18.97
C GLU A 39 -12.62 -7.15 19.86
N GLU A 40 -12.73 -7.43 21.18
CA GLU A 40 -11.71 -7.18 22.19
C GLU A 40 -10.32 -7.65 21.74
N GLU A 41 -10.29 -8.67 20.88
CA GLU A 41 -9.09 -9.22 20.24
C GLU A 41 -8.19 -8.16 19.61
N TYR A 42 -8.74 -7.14 18.92
CA TYR A 42 -7.91 -6.17 18.21
C TYR A 42 -7.45 -4.99 19.07
N ARG A 43 -8.10 -4.75 20.21
CA ARG A 43 -7.74 -3.64 21.12
C ARG A 43 -6.34 -3.80 21.72
N ARG A 44 -5.83 -5.02 21.81
CA ARG A 44 -4.46 -5.31 22.30
C ARG A 44 -3.37 -4.86 21.32
N TYR A 45 -3.69 -4.68 20.04
CA TYR A 45 -2.73 -4.31 19.01
C TYR A 45 -2.66 -2.79 18.89
N VAL A 46 -1.87 -2.18 19.78
CA VAL A 46 -1.65 -0.73 19.81
C VAL A 46 -0.29 -0.40 19.18
N ASP A 47 -0.30 0.52 18.22
CA ASP A 47 0.91 1.10 17.64
C ASP A 47 1.63 1.95 18.68
N SER A 48 2.96 1.95 18.65
CA SER A 48 3.74 2.79 19.56
C SER A 48 3.60 4.27 19.21
N GLU A 49 3.84 5.12 20.22
CA GLU A 49 3.74 6.57 20.06
C GLU A 49 4.64 7.07 18.94
N LEU A 50 4.07 7.88 18.04
CA LEU A 50 4.78 8.55 16.96
C LEU A 50 4.85 10.04 17.26
N TYR A 51 6.05 10.58 17.39
CA TYR A 51 6.27 12.02 17.49
C TYR A 51 6.82 12.55 16.17
N ASP A 52 6.31 13.68 15.72
CA ASP A 52 6.78 14.35 14.52
C ASP A 52 6.74 15.88 14.70
N LEU A 53 7.26 16.64 13.75
CA LEU A 53 7.08 18.09 13.73
C LEU A 53 5.59 18.43 13.66
N PRO A 54 5.12 19.45 14.41
CA PRO A 54 3.75 19.93 14.27
C PRO A 54 3.49 20.36 12.82
N SER A 55 2.33 19.97 12.30
CA SER A 55 1.96 20.25 10.92
C SER A 55 0.48 20.54 10.77
N ALA A 56 0.12 21.29 9.73
CA ALA A 56 -1.25 21.61 9.38
C ALA A 56 -1.45 21.67 7.86
N PRO A 57 -2.66 21.36 7.34
CA PRO A 57 -2.97 21.55 5.93
C PRO A 57 -2.71 23.00 5.49
N LEU A 58 -1.98 23.17 4.39
CA LEU A 58 -1.68 24.47 3.82
C LEU A 58 -2.59 24.67 2.61
N ARG A 59 -3.62 25.50 2.76
CA ARG A 59 -4.68 25.65 1.76
C ARG A 59 -4.37 26.81 0.80
N PRO A 60 -4.73 26.71 -0.49
CA PRO A 60 -4.68 27.86 -1.38
C PRO A 60 -5.63 28.97 -0.93
N LEU A 61 -5.20 30.22 -1.03
CA LEU A 61 -6.04 31.40 -0.89
C LEU A 61 -6.89 31.60 -2.15
N ALA A 62 -8.09 32.16 -1.98
CA ALA A 62 -8.99 32.45 -3.08
C ALA A 62 -8.67 33.83 -3.72
N GLY A 63 -8.70 33.90 -5.05
CA GLY A 63 -8.55 35.15 -5.80
C GLY A 63 -7.13 35.74 -5.76
N GLU A 64 -7.02 37.05 -5.52
CA GLU A 64 -5.75 37.79 -5.48
C GLU A 64 -5.16 37.92 -4.07
N LEU A 65 -5.78 37.30 -3.07
CA LEU A 65 -5.34 37.35 -1.68
C LEU A 65 -3.92 36.77 -1.54
N ARG A 66 -3.11 37.45 -0.73
CA ARG A 66 -1.78 36.99 -0.35
C ARG A 66 -1.71 36.80 1.15
N SER A 67 -0.90 35.85 1.59
CA SER A 67 -0.61 35.66 3.01
C SER A 67 0.13 36.88 3.57
N ASP A 68 -0.35 37.37 4.71
CA ASP A 68 0.30 38.46 5.46
C ASP A 68 1.58 37.98 6.18
N VAL A 69 1.72 36.68 6.39
CA VAL A 69 2.90 36.09 7.03
C VAL A 69 4.04 35.96 6.02
N ALA A 70 5.11 36.72 6.23
CA ALA A 70 6.35 36.59 5.47
C ALA A 70 7.18 35.40 5.96
N ILE A 71 7.48 34.46 5.06
CA ILE A 71 8.46 33.40 5.29
C ILE A 71 9.76 33.82 4.63
N ARG A 72 10.78 34.13 5.43
CA ARG A 72 12.10 34.52 4.91
C ARG A 72 12.72 33.35 4.14
N GLY A 73 13.22 33.63 2.95
CA GLY A 73 13.80 32.62 2.05
C GLY A 73 12.80 31.92 1.14
N ALA A 74 11.51 32.29 1.18
CA ALA A 74 10.48 31.78 0.27
C ALA A 74 10.81 31.99 -1.22
N ASP A 75 11.55 33.05 -1.56
CA ASP A 75 11.96 33.34 -2.94
C ASP A 75 12.76 32.19 -3.59
N SER A 76 13.48 31.40 -2.79
CA SER A 76 14.26 30.25 -3.27
C SER A 76 13.41 29.14 -3.91
N VAL A 77 12.10 29.13 -3.64
CA VAL A 77 11.16 28.14 -4.18
C VAL A 77 10.10 28.74 -5.08
N ALA A 78 10.14 30.06 -5.36
CA ALA A 78 9.13 30.77 -6.15
C ALA A 78 8.90 30.18 -7.56
N GLY A 79 9.91 29.56 -8.17
CA GLY A 79 9.77 28.88 -9.46
C GLY A 79 9.00 27.55 -9.42
N ARG A 80 8.77 26.99 -8.22
CA ARG A 80 8.05 25.71 -8.00
C ARG A 80 6.77 25.89 -7.19
N LEU A 81 6.77 26.83 -6.25
CA LEU A 81 5.63 27.12 -5.38
C LEU A 81 5.57 28.61 -5.03
N ASP A 82 4.45 29.25 -5.35
CA ASP A 82 4.13 30.60 -4.87
C ASP A 82 3.48 30.50 -3.48
N ILE A 83 4.31 30.50 -2.44
CA ILE A 83 3.88 30.42 -1.03
C ILE A 83 2.94 31.58 -0.67
N SER A 84 3.07 32.74 -1.31
CA SER A 84 2.22 33.90 -1.02
C SER A 84 0.75 33.66 -1.32
N ARG A 85 0.42 32.69 -2.19
CA ARG A 85 -0.94 32.28 -2.52
C ARG A 85 -1.51 31.19 -1.61
N LEU A 86 -0.81 30.83 -0.54
CA LEU A 86 -1.24 29.83 0.43
C LEU A 86 -1.56 30.49 1.76
N ASP A 87 -2.55 29.99 2.47
CA ASP A 87 -2.98 30.50 3.78
C ASP A 87 -2.04 30.04 4.89
N VAL A 88 -0.85 30.64 4.93
CA VAL A 88 0.18 30.35 5.92
C VAL A 88 -0.29 30.73 7.33
N SER A 89 -1.05 31.82 7.47
CA SER A 89 -1.56 32.27 8.76
C SER A 89 -2.45 31.22 9.41
N ALA A 90 -3.47 30.71 8.69
CA ALA A 90 -4.37 29.71 9.24
C ALA A 90 -3.67 28.38 9.54
N ALA A 91 -2.64 28.01 8.76
CA ALA A 91 -1.83 26.83 9.03
C ALA A 91 -0.96 27.00 10.28
N LEU A 92 -0.37 28.18 10.48
CA LEU A 92 0.40 28.51 11.68
C LEU A 92 -0.46 28.59 12.94
N ASP A 93 -1.68 29.15 12.84
CA ASP A 93 -2.63 29.17 13.95
C ASP A 93 -2.97 27.74 14.40
N GLN A 94 -3.30 26.85 13.47
CA GLN A 94 -3.54 25.42 13.76
C GLN A 94 -2.32 24.71 14.34
N ILE A 95 -1.11 25.10 13.93
CA ILE A 95 0.13 24.58 14.50
C ILE A 95 0.27 25.07 15.94
N CYS A 96 0.10 26.37 16.21
CA CYS A 96 0.21 26.96 17.54
C CYS A 96 -0.82 26.39 18.53
N ASP A 97 -2.04 26.13 18.05
CA ASP A 97 -3.11 25.52 18.84
C ASP A 97 -2.75 24.10 19.33
N GLN A 98 -1.96 23.34 18.57
CA GLN A 98 -1.53 21.98 18.94
C GLN A 98 -0.62 21.93 20.17
N PHE A 99 -0.04 23.05 20.60
CA PHE A 99 0.86 23.09 21.77
C PHE A 99 0.56 24.27 22.71
N GLY A 100 -0.55 24.98 22.48
CA GLY A 100 -1.09 25.99 23.38
C GLY A 100 -0.36 27.33 23.40
N LEU A 101 0.29 27.74 22.30
CA LEU A 101 0.95 29.05 22.24
C LEU A 101 -0.03 30.20 21.92
N PRO A 102 0.10 31.37 22.60
CA PRO A 102 -0.55 32.60 22.18
C PRO A 102 -0.03 33.06 20.81
N ARG A 103 -0.90 33.68 20.00
CA ARG A 103 -0.52 34.25 18.70
C ARG A 103 0.64 35.23 18.85
N GLY A 104 1.63 35.14 17.95
CA GLY A 104 2.71 36.13 17.81
C GLY A 104 3.92 35.96 18.74
N MET A 105 4.01 34.90 19.54
CA MET A 105 5.20 34.64 20.39
C MET A 105 6.41 34.09 19.62
N LEU A 106 6.21 33.54 18.43
CA LEU A 106 7.29 32.98 17.61
C LEU A 106 7.92 34.10 16.79
N GLY A 107 9.26 34.15 16.78
CA GLY A 107 10.04 35.13 15.99
C GLY A 107 9.87 34.96 14.48
N GLU A 108 10.79 35.51 13.69
CA GLU A 108 10.73 35.38 12.22
C GLU A 108 10.74 33.92 11.74
N TRP A 109 9.78 33.57 10.89
CA TRP A 109 9.74 32.26 10.22
C TRP A 109 10.68 32.23 9.03
N ARG A 110 11.45 31.15 8.91
CA ARG A 110 12.38 30.93 7.79
C ARG A 110 12.04 29.64 7.06
N LEU A 111 12.14 29.64 5.74
CA LEU A 111 12.02 28.43 4.94
C LEU A 111 13.22 27.51 5.26
N LEU A 112 12.91 26.29 5.70
CA LEU A 112 13.91 25.25 5.92
C LEU A 112 14.06 24.40 4.66
N LYS A 113 12.95 23.90 4.12
CA LYS A 113 12.94 23.02 2.96
C LYS A 113 11.57 23.00 2.29
N TYR A 114 11.56 22.82 0.98
CA TYR A 114 10.35 22.44 0.24
C TYR A 114 10.55 21.05 -0.34
N VAL A 115 9.59 20.16 -0.05
CA VAL A 115 9.65 18.74 -0.42
C VAL A 115 8.46 18.45 -1.32
N GLU A 116 8.76 18.17 -2.58
CA GLU A 116 7.80 17.59 -3.51
C GLU A 116 7.80 16.09 -3.31
N GLU A 117 6.64 15.56 -2.97
CA GLU A 117 6.51 14.13 -2.71
C GLU A 117 6.32 13.38 -4.03
N ALA A 118 6.87 12.18 -4.11
CA ALA A 118 6.69 11.34 -5.28
C ALA A 118 5.21 10.92 -5.44
N GLU A 119 4.79 10.67 -6.68
CA GLU A 119 3.41 10.29 -6.99
C GLU A 119 3.16 8.80 -6.71
N PHE A 120 2.91 8.46 -5.45
CA PHE A 120 2.61 7.09 -5.02
C PHE A 120 1.21 6.61 -5.44
N GLY A 121 0.28 7.55 -5.69
CA GLY A 121 -1.10 7.28 -6.06
C GLY A 121 -1.95 6.61 -4.95
N PRO A 122 -3.27 6.50 -5.15
CA PRO A 122 -4.02 7.05 -6.28
C PRO A 122 -4.34 8.54 -6.13
N ASP A 123 -4.21 9.09 -4.92
CA ASP A 123 -4.38 10.51 -4.64
C ASP A 123 -3.25 11.35 -5.26
N ALA A 124 -3.51 12.65 -5.44
CA ALA A 124 -2.49 13.59 -5.88
C ALA A 124 -1.35 13.70 -4.85
N GLY A 125 -0.16 14.13 -5.30
CA GLY A 125 0.98 14.36 -4.43
C GLY A 125 0.67 15.31 -3.25
N LEU A 126 1.36 15.13 -2.12
CA LEU A 126 1.31 16.03 -0.98
C LEU A 126 2.65 16.73 -0.86
N ASN A 127 2.69 18.01 -1.21
CA ASN A 127 3.92 18.79 -1.10
C ASN A 127 4.03 19.40 0.30
N THR A 128 5.21 19.34 0.88
CA THR A 128 5.44 19.82 2.24
C THR A 128 6.36 21.03 2.24
N VAL A 129 5.90 22.11 2.85
CA VAL A 129 6.70 23.30 3.18
C VAL A 129 7.17 23.15 4.62
N LEU A 130 8.47 22.96 4.82
CA LEU A 130 9.08 22.95 6.14
C LEU A 130 9.63 24.33 6.44
N ILE A 131 9.21 24.89 7.57
CA ILE A 131 9.70 26.16 8.10
C ILE A 131 10.34 25.96 9.45
N THR A 132 11.16 26.91 9.87
CA THR A 132 11.75 26.94 11.21
C THR A 132 11.49 28.28 11.88
N GLY A 133 11.21 28.22 13.17
CA GLY A 133 11.08 29.35 14.07
C GLY A 133 11.80 29.04 15.37
N SER A 134 12.19 30.07 16.12
CA SER A 134 12.92 29.91 17.39
C SER A 134 12.19 30.58 18.55
N LEU A 135 12.27 29.96 19.72
CA LEU A 135 11.88 30.53 21.00
C LEU A 135 13.13 30.85 21.84
N GLU A 136 13.04 31.90 22.65
CA GLU A 136 14.13 32.30 23.55
C GLU A 136 14.28 31.33 24.74
N SER A 137 13.17 30.74 25.20
CA SER A 137 13.13 29.80 26.32
C SER A 137 12.03 28.75 26.16
N LYS A 138 12.11 27.68 26.95
CA LYS A 138 11.08 26.63 27.00
C LYS A 138 9.80 27.17 27.63
N LEU A 139 8.68 26.74 27.07
CA LEU A 139 7.38 26.91 27.70
C LEU A 139 7.26 25.96 28.89
N GLU A 140 6.85 26.48 30.05
CA GLU A 140 6.73 25.70 31.29
C GLU A 140 5.53 24.75 31.28
N ALA A 141 4.46 25.10 30.56
CA ALA A 141 3.24 24.30 30.44
C ALA A 141 2.99 23.91 28.97
N LEU A 142 3.44 22.71 28.59
CA LEU A 142 3.10 22.09 27.30
C LEU A 142 1.85 21.21 27.44
N GLN A 143 1.09 21.06 26.35
CA GLN A 143 0.08 20.01 26.26
C GLN A 143 0.74 18.63 26.40
N GLU A 144 0.03 17.64 26.97
CA GLU A 144 0.55 16.27 27.19
C GLU A 144 1.01 15.57 25.91
N SER A 145 0.49 15.97 24.75
CA SER A 145 0.88 15.47 23.43
C SER A 145 2.19 16.06 22.92
N CYS A 146 2.79 17.05 23.60
CA CYS A 146 3.94 17.79 23.11
C CYS A 146 5.17 17.53 23.98
N LYS A 147 6.34 17.51 23.34
CA LYS A 147 7.61 17.28 24.04
C LYS A 147 8.76 18.06 23.39
N TRP A 148 9.65 18.60 24.22
CA TRP A 148 10.97 19.07 23.78
C TRP A 148 11.91 17.89 23.61
N MET A 149 12.57 17.81 22.46
CA MET A 149 13.47 16.72 22.11
C MET A 149 14.79 17.28 21.57
N SER A 150 15.91 16.71 22.01
CA SER A 150 17.22 17.01 21.41
C SER A 150 17.42 16.20 20.14
N LYS A 151 18.32 16.66 19.26
CA LYS A 151 18.66 15.93 18.03
C LYS A 151 19.26 14.56 18.33
N GLU A 152 20.12 14.46 19.34
CA GLU A 152 20.79 13.23 19.75
C GLU A 152 19.76 12.20 20.23
N CYS A 153 18.75 12.63 21.00
CA CYS A 153 17.66 11.77 21.42
C CYS A 153 16.85 11.25 20.21
N ALA A 154 16.52 12.13 19.26
CA ALA A 154 15.76 11.76 18.06
C ALA A 154 16.55 10.82 17.13
N LEU A 155 17.87 11.05 16.98
CA LEU A 155 18.77 10.16 16.25
C LEU A 155 18.86 8.79 16.93
N GLY A 156 18.99 8.75 18.26
CA GLY A 156 18.99 7.50 19.03
C GLY A 156 17.70 6.69 18.80
N LEU A 157 16.53 7.34 18.75
CA LEU A 157 15.26 6.68 18.45
C LEU A 157 15.16 6.14 17.02
N LEU A 158 15.89 6.71 16.05
CA LEU A 158 15.95 6.22 14.67
C LEU A 158 16.99 5.11 14.46
N SER A 159 18.08 5.12 15.23
CA SER A 159 19.17 4.15 15.10
C SER A 159 18.98 2.90 15.99
N GLU A 160 18.42 3.05 17.18
CA GLU A 160 18.19 1.96 18.14
C GLU A 160 16.70 1.63 18.23
N VAL A 161 16.13 1.16 17.12
CA VAL A 161 14.70 0.86 17.06
C VAL A 161 14.35 -0.34 17.94
N LYS A 162 13.59 -0.09 19.00
CA LYS A 162 13.02 -1.12 19.88
C LYS A 162 11.54 -1.33 19.55
N PRO A 163 11.08 -2.56 19.25
CA PRO A 163 9.67 -2.84 19.03
C PRO A 163 8.80 -2.34 20.18
N GLY A 164 7.76 -1.56 19.86
CA GLY A 164 6.87 -0.95 20.85
C GLY A 164 7.41 0.34 21.48
N GLY A 165 8.63 0.75 21.16
CA GLY A 165 9.23 2.01 21.61
C GLY A 165 8.71 3.24 20.85
N THR A 166 9.00 4.42 21.39
CA THR A 166 8.68 5.71 20.77
C THR A 166 9.30 5.83 19.37
N ARG A 167 8.55 6.39 18.42
CA ARG A 167 8.94 6.56 17.02
C ARG A 167 9.07 8.02 16.65
N ILE A 168 9.91 8.31 15.66
CA ILE A 168 10.11 9.63 15.07
C ILE A 168 9.58 9.65 13.65
N GLY A 169 8.69 10.59 13.34
CA GLY A 169 8.02 10.73 12.05
C GLY A 169 8.87 11.31 10.94
N PRO A 170 8.35 11.28 9.70
CA PRO A 170 9.06 11.70 8.51
C PRO A 170 9.40 13.20 8.47
N TYR A 171 8.60 14.11 9.05
CA TYR A 171 8.93 15.54 8.97
C TYR A 171 10.13 15.90 9.83
N THR A 172 10.24 15.32 11.03
CA THR A 172 11.41 15.45 11.89
C THR A 172 12.64 14.88 11.19
N TYR A 173 12.54 13.68 10.59
CA TYR A 173 13.65 13.10 9.83
C TYR A 173 14.09 13.99 8.66
N ILE A 174 13.16 14.33 7.76
CA ILE A 174 13.47 15.05 6.51
C ILE A 174 13.91 16.49 6.78
N GLY A 175 13.33 17.13 7.80
CA GLY A 175 13.60 18.52 8.15
C GLY A 175 14.89 18.71 8.93
N LEU A 176 15.12 17.90 9.96
CA LEU A 176 16.17 18.18 10.96
C LEU A 176 17.30 17.16 11.01
N LEU A 177 17.03 15.89 10.74
CA LEU A 177 17.98 14.79 11.05
C LEU A 177 18.69 14.21 9.83
N LYS A 178 18.02 14.19 8.67
CA LYS A 178 18.58 13.64 7.43
C LYS A 178 19.93 14.25 7.02
N PRO A 179 20.17 15.58 7.15
CA PRO A 179 21.47 16.16 6.84
C PRO A 179 22.60 15.67 7.75
N GLU A 180 22.31 15.25 8.97
CA GLU A 180 23.30 14.72 9.93
C GLU A 180 23.56 13.23 9.69
N LEU A 181 22.54 12.52 9.20
CA LEU A 181 22.62 11.14 8.76
C LEU A 181 23.10 11.00 7.31
N SER A 182 23.63 12.07 6.70
CA SER A 182 23.89 12.11 5.26
C SER A 182 24.94 11.08 4.85
N LEU A 183 24.41 9.95 4.42
CA LEU A 183 25.09 8.87 3.74
C LEU A 183 25.25 9.28 2.29
N ASN A 184 26.50 9.38 1.86
CA ASN A 184 26.93 9.83 0.53
C ASN A 184 26.55 8.83 -0.58
N CYS A 185 25.26 8.56 -0.77
CA CYS A 185 24.78 7.83 -1.93
C CYS A 185 23.59 8.57 -2.54
N ALA A 186 23.88 9.73 -3.12
CA ALA A 186 22.98 10.37 -4.06
C ALA A 186 22.86 9.47 -5.29
N VAL A 187 21.83 8.62 -5.31
CA VAL A 187 21.33 8.02 -6.56
C VAL A 187 20.91 9.18 -7.44
N GLY A 188 21.76 9.53 -8.42
CA GLY A 188 21.55 10.62 -9.37
C GLY A 188 20.46 10.31 -10.40
N SER A 189 19.36 9.68 -10.00
CA SER A 189 18.24 9.45 -10.92
C SER A 189 17.30 10.64 -10.88
N ALA A 190 16.85 11.09 -12.04
CA ALA A 190 15.79 12.09 -12.19
C ALA A 190 14.40 11.61 -11.72
N LEU A 191 14.30 10.40 -11.14
CA LEU A 191 13.04 9.85 -10.65
C LEU A 191 12.68 10.46 -9.30
N PRO A 192 11.46 10.99 -9.15
CA PRO A 192 10.92 11.39 -7.85
C PRO A 192 11.00 10.21 -6.89
N SER A 193 11.54 10.45 -5.70
CA SER A 193 11.71 9.42 -4.68
C SER A 193 11.49 9.98 -3.29
N GLN A 194 11.12 9.09 -2.37
CA GLN A 194 11.00 9.40 -0.95
C GLN A 194 11.90 8.47 -0.16
N GLU A 195 12.62 9.01 0.81
CA GLU A 195 13.38 8.19 1.74
C GLU A 195 12.81 8.39 3.14
N TYR A 196 12.15 7.35 3.63
CA TYR A 196 11.75 7.17 5.02
C TYR A 196 11.12 5.76 5.13
N PRO A 197 11.51 4.95 6.13
CA PRO A 197 12.46 5.24 7.20
C PRO A 197 13.92 5.33 6.70
N PRO A 198 14.88 5.77 7.54
CA PRO A 198 16.26 5.98 7.12
C PRO A 198 16.87 4.73 6.45
N GLY A 199 17.59 4.92 5.35
CA GLY A 199 18.21 3.84 4.58
C GLY A 199 17.30 3.17 3.54
N ILE A 200 15.98 3.42 3.58
CA ILE A 200 15.02 2.89 2.60
C ILE A 200 14.52 4.01 1.69
N LYS A 201 14.84 3.91 0.40
CA LYS A 201 14.34 4.82 -0.64
C LYS A 201 13.26 4.15 -1.47
N LEU A 202 12.15 4.83 -1.67
CA LEU A 202 11.00 4.40 -2.46
C LEU A 202 10.92 5.24 -3.73
N VAL A 203 10.79 4.55 -4.85
CA VAL A 203 10.66 5.15 -6.17
C VAL A 203 9.37 4.62 -6.79
N PRO A 204 8.26 5.40 -6.84
CA PRO A 204 7.03 4.95 -7.46
C PRO A 204 7.24 4.86 -8.98
N MET A 205 7.36 3.64 -9.49
CA MET A 205 7.59 3.35 -10.90
C MET A 205 6.26 3.14 -11.59
N LYS A 206 6.02 3.85 -12.70
CA LYS A 206 4.82 3.61 -13.52
C LYS A 206 4.81 2.14 -13.96
N SER A 207 3.70 1.44 -13.72
CA SER A 207 3.61 -0.01 -13.87
C SER A 207 2.25 -0.45 -14.40
N ARG A 208 2.09 -1.75 -14.68
CA ARG A 208 0.84 -2.36 -15.14
C ARG A 208 -0.03 -2.86 -13.98
N THR A 209 -0.17 -2.04 -12.94
CA THR A 209 -0.93 -2.37 -11.73
C THR A 209 -2.44 -2.17 -11.89
N LEU A 210 -3.22 -2.70 -10.94
CA LEU A 210 -4.66 -2.54 -10.87
C LEU A 210 -5.03 -1.11 -10.43
N GLN A 211 -6.14 -0.60 -11.00
CA GLN A 211 -6.73 0.66 -10.53
C GLN A 211 -7.18 0.54 -9.07
N PRO A 212 -7.07 1.62 -8.27
CA PRO A 212 -6.83 3.00 -8.68
C PRO A 212 -5.35 3.40 -8.81
N PHE A 213 -4.42 2.49 -8.50
CA PHE A 213 -2.99 2.77 -8.58
C PHE A 213 -2.51 2.86 -10.02
N ARG A 214 -1.36 3.52 -10.20
CA ARG A 214 -0.68 3.73 -11.49
C ARG A 214 0.81 3.39 -11.43
N THR A 215 1.28 3.06 -10.23
CA THR A 215 2.68 2.88 -9.90
C THR A 215 2.85 1.70 -8.96
N THR A 216 4.00 1.05 -9.07
CA THR A 216 4.53 0.08 -8.11
C THR A 216 5.79 0.68 -7.50
N ASN A 217 5.93 0.58 -6.18
CA ASN A 217 7.06 1.14 -5.46
C ASN A 217 8.29 0.25 -5.65
N LEU A 218 9.27 0.72 -6.43
CA LEU A 218 10.60 0.15 -6.39
C LEU A 218 11.26 0.57 -5.07
N VAL A 219 11.70 -0.41 -4.28
CA VAL A 219 12.48 -0.15 -3.06
C VAL A 219 13.95 -0.23 -3.38
N VAL A 220 14.72 0.77 -2.95
CA VAL A 220 16.17 0.86 -3.11
C VAL A 220 16.80 0.99 -1.73
N VAL A 221 17.71 0.08 -1.42
CA VAL A 221 18.53 0.10 -0.21
C VAL A 221 20.00 0.08 -0.61
N LEU A 222 20.81 0.92 0.02
CA LEU A 222 22.22 1.11 -0.31
C LEU A 222 23.07 0.93 0.93
N ALA A 223 24.26 0.36 0.75
CA ALA A 223 25.27 0.30 1.79
C ALA A 223 25.61 1.71 2.25
N THR A 224 25.69 1.90 3.56
CA THR A 224 25.89 3.19 4.18
C THR A 224 27.35 3.43 4.56
N ASP A 225 28.10 2.35 4.85
CA ASP A 225 29.55 2.37 4.92
C ASP A 225 30.14 1.24 4.05
N ALA A 226 30.98 1.60 3.07
CA ALA A 226 31.65 0.63 2.19
C ALA A 226 32.76 -0.17 2.91
N SER A 227 33.20 0.30 4.09
CA SER A 227 34.22 -0.34 4.93
C SER A 227 33.63 -1.22 6.04
N GLY A 228 32.42 -0.88 6.49
CA GLY A 228 31.62 -1.63 7.47
C GLY A 228 30.94 -2.85 6.86
N ARG A 229 31.72 -3.81 6.34
CA ARG A 229 31.14 -5.12 5.99
C ARG A 229 30.62 -5.76 7.26
N SER A 230 29.31 -5.93 7.36
CA SER A 230 28.72 -6.92 8.27
C SER A 230 29.43 -8.26 7.99
N THR A 231 30.27 -8.69 8.94
CA THR A 231 31.02 -9.95 8.92
C THR A 231 30.14 -11.16 9.24
N SER A 232 28.82 -10.98 9.24
CA SER A 232 27.85 -12.06 9.36
C SER A 232 28.08 -13.07 8.24
N SER A 233 28.69 -14.20 8.58
CA SER A 233 28.89 -15.36 7.70
C SER A 233 27.58 -16.01 7.24
N ASP A 234 26.44 -15.54 7.74
CA ASP A 234 25.15 -16.24 7.68
C ASP A 234 24.16 -15.59 6.70
N CYS A 235 24.60 -14.62 5.88
CA CYS A 235 23.72 -13.98 4.90
C CYS A 235 23.51 -14.87 3.66
N VAL A 236 22.27 -15.05 3.20
CA VAL A 236 21.97 -15.80 1.97
C VAL A 236 22.49 -15.10 0.72
N ALA A 237 22.57 -13.77 0.78
CA ALA A 237 23.20 -12.94 -0.23
C ALA A 237 23.84 -11.71 0.42
N SER A 238 24.88 -11.21 -0.22
CA SER A 238 25.56 -9.98 0.19
C SER A 238 25.84 -9.09 -1.00
N GLY A 239 25.60 -7.79 -0.85
CA GLY A 239 25.84 -6.79 -1.87
C GLY A 239 26.06 -5.40 -1.29
N ASP A 240 26.17 -4.42 -2.17
CA ASP A 240 26.32 -3.00 -1.82
C ASP A 240 25.04 -2.21 -2.15
N ALA A 241 24.09 -2.83 -2.87
CA ALA A 241 22.76 -2.32 -3.14
C ALA A 241 21.72 -3.44 -3.24
N LEU A 242 20.49 -3.15 -2.85
CA LEU A 242 19.31 -4.00 -3.02
C LEU A 242 18.21 -3.26 -3.76
N LEU A 243 17.63 -3.93 -4.75
CA LEU A 243 16.36 -3.53 -5.37
C LEU A 243 15.26 -4.53 -5.00
N ILE A 244 14.09 -4.04 -4.59
CA ILE A 244 12.90 -4.87 -4.39
C ILE A 244 11.83 -4.46 -5.40
N ASP A 245 11.31 -5.43 -6.14
CA ASP A 245 10.26 -5.29 -7.15
C ASP A 245 10.56 -4.21 -8.21
N PRO A 246 11.51 -4.44 -9.13
CA PRO A 246 11.85 -3.50 -10.19
C PRO A 246 10.78 -3.41 -11.30
N GLY A 247 9.57 -3.91 -11.06
CA GLY A 247 8.49 -3.96 -12.03
C GLY A 247 8.04 -2.57 -12.46
N CYS A 248 8.01 -2.37 -13.77
CA CYS A 248 7.62 -1.11 -14.36
C CYS A 248 7.24 -1.29 -15.83
N CYS A 249 6.54 -0.31 -16.40
CA CYS A 249 6.16 -0.35 -17.81
C CYS A 249 7.32 0.08 -18.72
N SER A 250 7.29 -0.33 -19.98
CA SER A 250 8.38 -0.07 -20.94
C SER A 250 8.75 1.41 -21.10
N GLN A 251 7.79 2.33 -20.90
CA GLN A 251 8.01 3.77 -20.98
C GLN A 251 8.97 4.32 -19.93
N VAL A 252 9.26 3.58 -18.86
CA VAL A 252 10.21 4.00 -17.80
C VAL A 252 11.44 3.10 -17.71
N HIS A 253 11.64 2.18 -18.64
CA HIS A 253 12.80 1.28 -18.67
C HIS A 253 14.14 2.04 -18.80
N GLU A 254 14.19 3.14 -19.54
CA GLU A 254 15.40 3.96 -19.67
C GLU A 254 15.79 4.57 -18.33
N LYS A 255 14.81 5.14 -17.61
CA LYS A 255 15.03 5.70 -16.26
C LYS A 255 15.43 4.63 -15.25
N LEU A 256 14.84 3.44 -15.33
CA LEU A 256 15.25 2.30 -14.53
C LEU A 256 16.70 1.89 -14.84
N ALA A 257 17.09 1.85 -16.12
CA ALA A 257 18.46 1.57 -16.54
C ALA A 257 19.46 2.61 -16.02
N GLU A 258 19.14 3.90 -16.11
CA GLU A 258 19.93 4.99 -15.54
C GLU A 258 20.12 4.81 -14.03
N LEU A 259 19.04 4.52 -13.31
CA LEU A 259 19.08 4.23 -11.88
C LEU A 259 20.03 3.06 -11.61
N ILE A 260 19.85 1.91 -12.25
CA ILE A 260 20.69 0.71 -12.05
C ILE A 260 22.15 0.98 -12.38
N ASN A 261 22.43 1.74 -13.45
CA ASN A 261 23.79 2.10 -13.85
C ASN A 261 24.48 3.02 -12.83
N SER A 262 23.70 3.79 -12.06
CA SER A 262 24.21 4.61 -10.96
C SER A 262 24.42 3.84 -9.64
N LEU A 263 23.93 2.61 -9.54
CA LEU A 263 24.11 1.77 -8.36
C LEU A 263 25.46 1.05 -8.34
N PRO A 264 25.96 0.68 -7.15
CA PRO A 264 27.06 -0.26 -7.01
C PRO A 264 26.86 -1.56 -7.82
N LYS A 265 27.96 -2.12 -8.33
CA LYS A 265 27.91 -3.32 -9.19
C LYS A 265 27.46 -4.58 -8.46
N LYS A 266 27.73 -4.72 -7.15
CA LYS A 266 27.24 -5.84 -6.34
C LYS A 266 25.79 -5.62 -5.96
N LEU A 267 24.91 -5.91 -6.91
CA LEU A 267 23.47 -5.69 -6.81
C LEU A 267 22.76 -6.99 -6.41
N VAL A 268 21.99 -6.93 -5.34
CA VAL A 268 20.99 -7.94 -4.98
C VAL A 268 19.64 -7.45 -5.47
N VAL A 269 18.81 -8.35 -5.95
CA VAL A 269 17.44 -8.07 -6.39
C VAL A 269 16.53 -9.05 -5.66
N LEU A 270 15.48 -8.55 -5.03
CA LEU A 270 14.42 -9.39 -4.48
C LEU A 270 13.12 -9.12 -5.21
N VAL A 271 12.39 -10.17 -5.52
CA VAL A 271 11.03 -10.06 -6.04
C VAL A 271 10.07 -10.68 -5.03
N THR A 272 9.07 -9.91 -4.60
CA THR A 272 8.07 -10.32 -3.62
C THR A 272 7.16 -11.40 -4.18
N HIS A 273 6.70 -11.25 -5.43
CA HIS A 273 5.86 -12.22 -6.14
C HIS A 273 5.87 -11.99 -7.66
N HIS A 274 5.23 -12.89 -8.41
CA HIS A 274 5.38 -13.02 -9.86
C HIS A 274 4.51 -12.08 -10.71
N HIS A 275 3.65 -11.23 -10.12
CA HIS A 275 2.78 -10.37 -10.92
C HIS A 275 3.60 -9.36 -11.73
N HIS A 276 3.07 -9.03 -12.91
CA HIS A 276 3.80 -8.30 -13.96
C HIS A 276 4.40 -6.98 -13.46
N ASP A 277 3.63 -6.23 -12.70
CA ASP A 277 4.01 -4.94 -12.15
C ASP A 277 5.10 -5.01 -11.07
N HIS A 278 5.56 -6.19 -10.69
CA HIS A 278 6.73 -6.43 -9.81
C HIS A 278 7.95 -6.97 -10.58
N VAL A 279 7.73 -7.66 -11.70
CA VAL A 279 8.79 -8.42 -12.42
C VAL A 279 9.18 -7.88 -13.78
N ASP A 280 8.36 -7.02 -14.40
CA ASP A 280 8.56 -6.58 -15.79
C ASP A 280 9.91 -5.89 -16.04
N GLY A 281 10.46 -5.21 -15.03
CA GLY A 281 11.77 -4.55 -15.12
C GLY A 281 12.98 -5.45 -14.86
N LEU A 282 12.79 -6.74 -14.51
CA LEU A 282 13.90 -7.68 -14.31
C LEU A 282 14.78 -7.80 -15.57
N SER A 283 14.19 -7.75 -16.75
CA SER A 283 14.93 -7.79 -18.02
C SER A 283 15.88 -6.59 -18.19
N VAL A 284 15.50 -5.42 -17.65
CA VAL A 284 16.34 -4.22 -17.61
C VAL A 284 17.48 -4.40 -16.62
N VAL A 285 17.17 -4.94 -15.43
CA VAL A 285 18.17 -5.26 -14.41
C VAL A 285 19.22 -6.22 -14.95
N GLN A 286 18.80 -7.33 -15.56
CA GLN A 286 19.71 -8.32 -16.13
C GLN A 286 20.60 -7.74 -17.23
N ARG A 287 20.06 -6.85 -18.07
CA ARG A 287 20.81 -6.20 -19.15
C ARG A 287 21.86 -5.21 -18.62
N CYS A 288 21.49 -4.39 -17.62
CA CYS A 288 22.36 -3.35 -17.07
C CYS A 288 23.38 -3.91 -16.05
N ASN A 289 23.01 -4.98 -15.35
CA ASN A 289 23.85 -5.67 -14.39
C ASN A 289 23.68 -7.20 -14.49
N PRO A 290 24.43 -7.85 -15.40
CA PRO A 290 24.33 -9.30 -15.62
C PRO A 290 24.86 -10.15 -14.45
N HIS A 291 25.50 -9.52 -13.47
CA HIS A 291 25.99 -10.16 -12.25
C HIS A 291 25.06 -9.98 -11.05
N ALA A 292 23.90 -9.35 -11.25
CA ALA A 292 22.93 -9.18 -10.18
C ALA A 292 22.41 -10.54 -9.67
N VAL A 293 22.27 -10.66 -8.36
CA VAL A 293 21.76 -11.88 -7.70
C VAL A 293 20.26 -11.72 -7.46
N LEU A 294 19.44 -12.53 -8.14
CA LEU A 294 17.99 -12.56 -7.91
C LEU A 294 17.63 -13.50 -6.76
N LEU A 295 16.89 -12.99 -5.79
CA LEU A 295 16.28 -13.71 -4.69
C LEU A 295 14.76 -13.72 -4.86
N THR A 296 14.15 -14.91 -4.83
CA THR A 296 12.69 -15.02 -4.77
C THR A 296 12.26 -16.42 -4.34
N HIS A 297 10.99 -16.58 -3.99
CA HIS A 297 10.41 -17.88 -3.65
C HIS A 297 10.31 -18.77 -4.90
N GLU A 298 10.46 -20.10 -4.73
CA GLU A 298 10.41 -21.06 -5.84
C GLU A 298 9.09 -21.01 -6.63
N ASN A 299 7.95 -20.91 -5.93
CA ASN A 299 6.62 -20.75 -6.56
C ASN A 299 6.49 -19.43 -7.33
N THR A 300 7.20 -18.39 -6.91
CA THR A 300 7.24 -17.13 -7.64
C THR A 300 8.08 -17.31 -8.90
N MET A 301 9.29 -17.87 -8.78
CA MET A 301 10.17 -18.10 -9.92
C MET A 301 9.56 -19.01 -10.98
N SER A 302 8.81 -20.05 -10.60
CA SER A 302 8.16 -20.98 -11.54
C SER A 302 7.13 -20.30 -12.46
N ARG A 303 6.66 -19.10 -12.09
CA ARG A 303 5.70 -18.29 -12.84
C ARG A 303 6.34 -17.08 -13.52
N ILE A 304 7.63 -16.82 -13.30
CA ILE A 304 8.40 -15.79 -14.01
C ILE A 304 8.91 -16.38 -15.32
N GLY A 305 8.47 -15.81 -16.44
CA GLY A 305 8.90 -16.24 -17.76
C GLY A 305 10.38 -15.95 -18.03
N LYS A 306 11.03 -16.80 -18.84
CA LYS A 306 12.44 -16.64 -19.25
C LYS A 306 12.75 -15.30 -19.96
N GLY A 307 11.72 -14.63 -20.50
CA GLY A 307 11.85 -13.29 -21.08
C GLY A 307 12.11 -12.19 -20.04
N ASN A 308 11.73 -12.42 -18.78
CA ASN A 308 11.96 -11.47 -17.69
C ASN A 308 13.27 -11.75 -16.95
N TRP A 309 13.60 -13.03 -16.72
CA TRP A 309 14.87 -13.45 -16.12
C TRP A 309 15.32 -14.78 -16.69
N SER A 310 16.55 -14.86 -17.20
CA SER A 310 17.08 -16.07 -17.86
C SER A 310 18.36 -16.63 -17.24
N ILE A 311 18.91 -15.98 -16.21
CA ILE A 311 20.08 -16.45 -15.45
C ILE A 311 19.58 -17.31 -14.26
N GLY A 312 20.51 -17.84 -13.46
CA GLY A 312 20.21 -18.44 -12.16
C GLY A 312 19.57 -17.45 -11.17
N TYR A 313 18.97 -18.01 -10.13
CA TYR A 313 18.40 -17.31 -8.98
C TYR A 313 18.72 -18.09 -7.71
N THR A 314 18.61 -17.44 -6.56
CA THR A 314 18.70 -18.09 -5.26
C THR A 314 17.30 -18.14 -4.65
N ALA A 315 16.81 -19.36 -4.40
CA ALA A 315 15.53 -19.57 -3.75
C ALA A 315 15.61 -19.13 -2.28
N VAL A 316 14.57 -18.42 -1.82
CA VAL A 316 14.37 -18.06 -0.42
C VAL A 316 13.00 -18.57 0.06
N ALA A 317 12.92 -18.98 1.31
CA ALA A 317 11.75 -19.60 1.94
C ALA A 317 11.28 -18.86 3.21
N GLY A 318 11.99 -17.82 3.65
CA GLY A 318 11.67 -17.00 4.80
C GLY A 318 12.62 -17.27 5.98
N GLY A 319 13.02 -16.19 6.65
CA GLY A 319 13.96 -16.19 7.76
C GLY A 319 15.39 -15.84 7.36
N GLU A 320 15.74 -15.94 6.08
CA GLU A 320 17.08 -15.64 5.58
C GLU A 320 17.44 -14.16 5.72
N ILE A 321 18.72 -13.87 5.93
CA ILE A 321 19.25 -12.51 6.02
C ILE A 321 19.96 -12.11 4.73
N ILE A 322 19.62 -10.94 4.20
CA ILE A 322 20.29 -10.26 3.09
C ILE A 322 21.13 -9.13 3.70
N CYS A 323 22.40 -9.07 3.33
CA CYS A 323 23.33 -8.09 3.86
C CYS A 323 23.72 -7.08 2.79
N ILE A 324 23.39 -5.81 3.01
CA ILE A 324 23.69 -4.69 2.10
C ILE A 324 24.63 -3.73 2.82
N GLY A 325 25.94 -3.97 2.69
CA GLY A 325 26.96 -3.32 3.51
C GLY A 325 26.76 -3.59 5.00
N ASP A 326 26.40 -2.52 5.72
CA ASP A 326 26.09 -2.46 7.15
C ASP A 326 24.58 -2.64 7.46
N GLN A 327 23.73 -2.77 6.43
CA GLN A 327 22.29 -2.97 6.60
C GLN A 327 21.91 -4.44 6.48
N GLN A 328 21.03 -4.89 7.36
CA GLN A 328 20.46 -6.24 7.35
C GLN A 328 18.97 -6.20 7.01
N LEU A 329 18.58 -7.05 6.08
CA LEU A 329 17.18 -7.27 5.72
C LEU A 329 16.83 -8.74 5.89
N GLN A 330 15.76 -9.03 6.63
CA GLN A 330 15.28 -10.38 6.81
C GLN A 330 14.14 -10.68 5.84
N VAL A 331 14.24 -11.78 5.10
CA VAL A 331 13.17 -12.26 4.22
C VAL A 331 12.04 -12.84 5.08
N VAL A 332 10.80 -12.51 4.76
CA VAL A 332 9.62 -12.92 5.52
C VAL A 332 8.66 -13.65 4.60
N PHE A 333 8.51 -14.97 4.77
CA PHE A 333 7.46 -15.70 4.06
C PHE A 333 6.08 -15.20 4.49
N ALA A 334 5.28 -14.80 3.50
CA ALA A 334 4.05 -14.06 3.68
C ALA A 334 2.97 -14.51 2.66
N PRO A 335 2.59 -15.80 2.65
CA PRO A 335 1.59 -16.30 1.71
C PRO A 335 0.21 -15.72 2.02
N GLY A 336 -0.67 -15.78 1.03
CA GLY A 336 -2.06 -15.32 1.13
C GLY A 336 -2.48 -14.54 -0.10
N HIS A 337 -1.67 -13.54 -0.51
CA HIS A 337 -1.83 -12.88 -1.80
C HIS A 337 -1.54 -13.85 -2.96
N THR A 338 -0.39 -14.52 -2.90
CA THR A 338 -0.03 -15.71 -3.70
C THR A 338 0.63 -16.75 -2.78
N ASP A 339 0.84 -17.96 -3.26
CA ASP A 339 1.53 -19.05 -2.53
C ASP A 339 3.06 -18.91 -2.46
N GLY A 340 3.63 -17.92 -3.16
CA GLY A 340 5.07 -17.60 -3.14
C GLY A 340 5.36 -16.17 -2.72
N HIS A 341 4.37 -15.49 -2.12
CA HIS A 341 4.50 -14.09 -1.74
C HIS A 341 5.46 -13.91 -0.55
N MET A 342 6.36 -12.94 -0.67
CA MET A 342 7.38 -12.58 0.32
C MET A 342 7.25 -11.13 0.77
N GLY A 343 7.49 -10.90 2.06
CA GLY A 343 7.82 -9.59 2.62
C GLY A 343 9.30 -9.50 2.98
N VAL A 344 9.76 -8.30 3.35
CA VAL A 344 11.14 -8.05 3.79
C VAL A 344 11.13 -7.11 4.99
N LEU A 345 11.76 -7.50 6.09
CA LEU A 345 11.93 -6.66 7.27
C LEU A 345 13.30 -5.99 7.23
N HIS A 346 13.34 -4.66 7.23
CA HIS A 346 14.56 -3.90 7.43
C HIS A 346 14.86 -3.81 8.94
N VAL A 347 15.87 -4.55 9.39
CA VAL A 347 16.11 -4.86 10.80
C VAL A 347 16.36 -3.59 11.63
N SER A 348 17.22 -2.69 11.15
CA SER A 348 17.62 -1.48 11.89
C SER A 348 16.46 -0.51 12.14
N THR A 349 15.51 -0.42 11.21
CA THR A 349 14.35 0.48 11.33
C THR A 349 13.07 -0.21 11.80
N ASN A 350 13.10 -1.54 11.93
CA ASN A 350 11.93 -2.40 12.12
C ASN A 350 10.79 -2.09 11.13
N ALA A 351 11.14 -1.83 9.87
CA ALA A 351 10.20 -1.47 8.82
C ALA A 351 9.92 -2.67 7.94
N LEU A 352 8.65 -2.94 7.68
CA LEU A 352 8.23 -4.12 6.93
C LEU A 352 7.79 -3.70 5.53
N ILE A 353 8.57 -4.11 4.54
CA ILE A 353 8.14 -4.15 3.13
C ILE A 353 7.16 -5.30 2.98
N VAL A 354 5.87 -4.98 2.82
CA VAL A 354 4.77 -5.95 2.88
C VAL A 354 4.34 -6.51 1.52
N GLY A 355 5.00 -6.09 0.43
CA GLY A 355 4.58 -6.49 -0.91
C GLY A 355 3.15 -6.04 -1.21
N ASP A 356 2.36 -6.99 -1.71
CA ASP A 356 0.93 -6.84 -2.03
C ASP A 356 0.00 -7.41 -0.95
N HIS A 357 0.54 -7.79 0.21
CA HIS A 357 -0.26 -8.22 1.35
C HIS A 357 -1.18 -7.10 1.87
N CYS A 358 -0.69 -5.86 1.81
CA CYS A 358 -1.43 -4.63 2.09
C CYS A 358 -1.09 -3.57 1.04
N VAL A 359 -2.02 -2.65 0.80
CA VAL A 359 -1.86 -1.51 -0.12
C VAL A 359 -2.23 -0.22 0.59
N GLY A 360 -1.70 0.91 0.13
CA GLY A 360 -1.88 2.21 0.79
C GLY A 360 -3.31 2.73 0.80
N GLN A 361 -4.17 2.22 -0.09
CA GLN A 361 -5.59 2.55 -0.16
C GLN A 361 -6.42 1.38 -0.68
N GLY A 362 -7.59 1.17 -0.09
CA GLY A 362 -8.49 0.08 -0.44
C GLY A 362 -8.08 -1.23 0.24
N SER A 363 -8.22 -2.34 -0.49
CA SER A 363 -7.89 -3.68 0.01
C SER A 363 -7.07 -4.41 -1.04
N ALA A 364 -6.07 -5.16 -0.58
CA ALA A 364 -5.28 -6.08 -1.40
C ALA A 364 -6.19 -7.09 -2.11
N THR A 365 -5.83 -7.47 -3.34
CA THR A 365 -6.46 -8.61 -4.02
C THR A 365 -5.72 -9.88 -3.64
N LEU A 366 -6.35 -11.05 -3.69
CA LEU A 366 -5.68 -12.34 -3.51
C LEU A 366 -5.86 -13.15 -4.80
N ASP A 367 -4.77 -13.69 -5.33
CA ASP A 367 -4.77 -14.43 -6.59
C ASP A 367 -4.97 -15.93 -6.34
N ASN A 368 -6.23 -16.35 -6.39
CA ASN A 368 -6.58 -17.76 -6.21
C ASN A 368 -6.05 -18.69 -7.31
N ARG A 369 -5.60 -18.17 -8.45
CA ARG A 369 -4.98 -18.97 -9.52
C ARG A 369 -3.51 -19.25 -9.25
N ALA A 370 -2.90 -18.46 -8.38
CA ALA A 370 -1.53 -18.64 -7.90
C ALA A 370 -1.49 -18.98 -6.40
N GLY A 371 -2.47 -19.75 -5.93
CA GLY A 371 -2.52 -20.30 -4.57
C GLY A 371 -2.87 -19.31 -3.45
N GLY A 372 -3.20 -18.06 -3.79
CA GLY A 372 -3.70 -17.08 -2.82
C GLY A 372 -4.98 -17.56 -2.14
N ASN A 373 -5.05 -17.42 -0.82
CA ASN A 373 -6.16 -17.91 0.00
C ASN A 373 -6.29 -17.11 1.32
N MET A 374 -7.49 -17.09 1.89
CA MET A 374 -7.74 -16.30 3.11
C MET A 374 -7.10 -16.89 4.36
N LYS A 375 -6.95 -18.23 4.45
CA LYS A 375 -6.34 -18.87 5.63
C LYS A 375 -4.91 -18.34 5.82
N ASP A 376 -4.10 -18.42 4.78
CA ASP A 376 -2.72 -17.95 4.80
C ASP A 376 -2.67 -16.43 4.95
N TYR A 377 -3.59 -15.70 4.31
CA TYR A 377 -3.69 -14.25 4.48
C TYR A 377 -3.92 -13.84 5.95
N PHE A 378 -4.85 -14.48 6.65
CA PHE A 378 -5.11 -14.24 8.07
C PHE A 378 -3.86 -14.58 8.90
N GLN A 379 -3.25 -15.74 8.69
CA GLN A 379 -2.04 -16.17 9.41
C GLN A 379 -0.86 -15.21 9.21
N THR A 380 -0.60 -14.78 7.97
CA THR A 380 0.42 -13.79 7.63
C THR A 380 0.13 -12.45 8.29
N THR A 381 -1.13 -12.01 8.32
CA THR A 381 -1.51 -10.74 8.96
C THR A 381 -1.26 -10.79 10.47
N TYR A 382 -1.60 -11.89 11.16
CA TYR A 382 -1.28 -12.06 12.59
C TYR A 382 0.23 -12.11 12.82
N LYS A 383 0.99 -12.82 11.97
CA LYS A 383 2.46 -12.80 12.02
C LYS A 383 3.01 -11.39 11.92
N PHE A 384 2.50 -10.56 11.01
CA PHE A 384 2.92 -9.15 10.90
C PHE A 384 2.55 -8.31 12.11
N LEU A 385 1.39 -8.56 12.74
CA LEU A 385 1.04 -7.91 14.01
C LEU A 385 2.01 -8.27 15.13
N ASP A 386 2.39 -9.55 15.23
CA ASP A 386 3.31 -10.04 16.26
C ASP A 386 4.74 -9.51 16.06
N MET A 387 5.16 -9.34 14.79
CA MET A 387 6.42 -8.66 14.45
C MET A 387 6.46 -7.19 14.89
N SER A 388 5.30 -6.57 15.13
CA SER A 388 5.17 -5.17 15.58
C SER A 388 6.04 -4.17 14.79
N PRO A 389 5.93 -4.13 13.45
CA PRO A 389 6.73 -3.22 12.63
C PRO A 389 6.40 -1.76 12.96
N HIS A 390 7.37 -0.87 12.77
CA HIS A 390 7.22 0.57 13.00
C HIS A 390 6.66 1.32 11.80
N VAL A 391 6.84 0.77 10.59
CA VAL A 391 6.33 1.29 9.32
C VAL A 391 5.97 0.10 8.43
N LEU A 392 4.83 0.16 7.73
CA LEU A 392 4.56 -0.73 6.60
C LEU A 392 4.84 -0.01 5.29
N ILE A 393 5.53 -0.70 4.39
CA ILE A 393 5.89 -0.22 3.07
C ILE A 393 5.18 -1.11 2.05
N PRO A 394 3.99 -0.72 1.55
CA PRO A 394 3.31 -1.44 0.49
C PRO A 394 3.97 -1.17 -0.86
N MET A 395 3.76 -2.08 -1.81
CA MET A 395 4.18 -1.87 -3.20
C MET A 395 3.26 -0.90 -3.96
N HIS A 396 2.09 -0.60 -3.42
CA HIS A 396 1.15 0.35 -4.01
C HIS A 396 0.69 1.38 -2.98
N GLY A 397 0.83 2.66 -3.32
CA GLY A 397 0.50 3.78 -2.44
C GLY A 397 1.60 4.15 -1.46
N ARG A 398 1.25 5.00 -0.49
CA ARG A 398 2.17 5.57 0.51
C ARG A 398 2.54 4.56 1.59
N ILE A 399 3.66 4.81 2.25
CA ILE A 399 3.98 4.13 3.51
C ILE A 399 2.88 4.36 4.56
N ASN A 400 2.72 3.39 5.44
CA ASN A 400 1.80 3.49 6.57
C ASN A 400 2.57 3.59 7.88
N LEU A 401 2.29 4.66 8.64
CA LEU A 401 2.90 4.95 9.94
C LEU A 401 2.10 4.40 11.13
N TRP A 402 1.05 3.62 10.88
CA TRP A 402 0.21 2.98 11.90
C TRP A 402 -0.01 1.50 11.56
N PRO A 403 1.07 0.69 11.56
CA PRO A 403 1.04 -0.68 11.04
C PRO A 403 -0.03 -1.57 11.67
N LYS A 404 -0.13 -1.58 13.00
CA LYS A 404 -1.11 -2.43 13.70
C LYS A 404 -2.52 -1.97 13.42
N HIS A 405 -2.75 -0.65 13.39
CA HIS A 405 -4.04 -0.09 12.99
C HIS A 405 -4.45 -0.54 11.59
N MET A 406 -3.54 -0.46 10.60
CA MET A 406 -3.81 -0.88 9.22
C MET A 406 -4.11 -2.38 9.16
N LEU A 407 -3.25 -3.22 9.74
CA LEU A 407 -3.41 -4.69 9.72
C LEU A 407 -4.72 -5.13 10.41
N CYS A 408 -5.07 -4.53 11.55
CA CYS A 408 -6.35 -4.77 12.21
C CYS A 408 -7.53 -4.28 11.36
N GLY A 409 -7.38 -3.17 10.64
CA GLY A 409 -8.36 -2.71 9.65
C GLY A 409 -8.62 -3.74 8.55
N TYR A 410 -7.56 -4.36 8.02
CA TYR A 410 -7.66 -5.43 7.03
C TYR A 410 -8.34 -6.69 7.59
N LEU A 411 -7.96 -7.13 8.79
CA LEU A 411 -8.60 -8.27 9.47
C LEU A 411 -10.10 -8.04 9.63
N ARG A 412 -10.50 -6.90 10.19
CA ARG A 412 -11.91 -6.51 10.36
C ARG A 412 -12.66 -6.46 9.03
N HIS A 413 -12.06 -5.86 8.01
CA HIS A 413 -12.68 -5.80 6.68
C HIS A 413 -12.96 -7.19 6.11
N ARG A 414 -12.02 -8.13 6.27
CA ARG A 414 -12.17 -9.52 5.81
C ARG A 414 -13.20 -10.28 6.64
N ARG A 415 -13.24 -10.11 7.96
CA ARG A 415 -14.26 -10.72 8.84
C ARG A 415 -15.66 -10.20 8.56
N ALA A 416 -15.81 -8.89 8.39
CA ALA A 416 -17.09 -8.29 7.99
C ALA A 416 -17.57 -8.84 6.63
N ARG A 417 -16.65 -9.10 5.70
CA ARG A 417 -16.98 -9.75 4.42
C ARG A 417 -17.47 -11.18 4.62
N GLU A 418 -16.81 -11.97 5.46
CA GLU A 418 -17.24 -13.33 5.82
C GLU A 418 -18.64 -13.34 6.45
N ALA A 419 -18.90 -12.43 7.38
CA ALA A 419 -20.20 -12.28 8.02
C ALA A 419 -21.30 -11.95 6.98
N SER A 420 -21.04 -11.02 6.05
CA SER A 420 -21.98 -10.67 4.98
C SER A 420 -22.26 -11.84 4.02
N ILE A 421 -21.24 -12.64 3.71
CA ILE A 421 -21.36 -13.85 2.89
C ILE A 421 -22.18 -14.92 3.62
N LEU A 422 -21.87 -15.20 4.89
CA LEU A 422 -22.62 -16.15 5.72
C LEU A 422 -24.09 -15.74 5.81
N HIS A 423 -24.36 -14.48 6.11
CA HIS A 423 -25.73 -13.95 6.14
C HIS A 423 -26.47 -14.16 4.82
N SER A 424 -25.78 -14.01 3.68
CA SER A 424 -26.37 -14.25 2.36
C SER A 424 -26.72 -15.73 2.14
N ILE A 425 -25.86 -16.64 2.62
CA ILE A 425 -26.03 -18.09 2.56
C ILE A 425 -27.17 -18.57 3.48
N GLU A 426 -27.22 -18.08 4.71
CA GLU A 426 -28.30 -18.38 5.68
C GLU A 426 -29.66 -17.95 5.14
N ASN A 427 -29.72 -16.83 4.42
CA ASN A 427 -30.89 -16.37 3.68
C ASN A 427 -31.09 -17.08 2.33
N GLY A 428 -30.57 -18.30 2.18
CA GLY A 428 -30.87 -19.20 1.07
C GLY A 428 -30.04 -19.02 -0.21
N ALA A 429 -28.96 -18.23 -0.21
CA ALA A 429 -28.04 -18.21 -1.36
C ALA A 429 -27.33 -19.57 -1.49
N ARG A 430 -27.31 -20.14 -2.70
CA ARG A 430 -26.72 -21.49 -2.96
C ARG A 430 -25.67 -21.50 -4.05
N THR A 431 -25.55 -20.43 -4.84
CA THR A 431 -24.60 -20.31 -5.94
C THR A 431 -23.72 -19.07 -5.77
N LEU A 432 -22.57 -19.03 -6.44
CA LEU A 432 -21.68 -17.87 -6.45
C LEU A 432 -22.41 -16.60 -6.91
N PHE A 433 -23.27 -16.72 -7.93
CA PHE A 433 -24.08 -15.61 -8.40
C PHE A 433 -25.07 -15.11 -7.33
N ASP A 434 -25.74 -16.02 -6.61
CA ASP A 434 -26.67 -15.64 -5.54
C ASP A 434 -25.96 -14.87 -4.42
N ILE A 435 -24.76 -15.34 -4.02
CA ILE A 435 -23.99 -14.68 -2.97
C ILE A 435 -23.50 -13.31 -3.47
N VAL A 436 -22.86 -13.24 -4.63
CA VAL A 436 -22.35 -11.97 -5.18
C VAL A 436 -23.48 -10.95 -5.35
N SER A 437 -24.63 -11.36 -5.89
CA SER A 437 -25.77 -10.47 -6.12
C SER A 437 -26.41 -9.91 -4.85
N LYS A 438 -26.30 -10.60 -3.72
CA LYS A 438 -26.76 -10.14 -2.41
C LYS A 438 -25.70 -9.32 -1.68
N THR A 439 -24.48 -9.85 -1.58
CA THR A 439 -23.35 -9.24 -0.84
C THR A 439 -22.84 -7.96 -1.52
N TYR A 440 -22.95 -7.85 -2.84
CA TYR A 440 -22.48 -6.70 -3.63
C TYR A 440 -23.62 -6.02 -4.40
N ALA A 441 -24.84 -6.05 -3.86
CA ALA A 441 -26.03 -5.49 -4.50
C ALA A 441 -25.88 -4.02 -4.89
N ASP A 442 -25.22 -3.22 -4.03
CA ASP A 442 -25.00 -1.78 -4.21
C ASP A 442 -23.75 -1.44 -5.03
N VAL A 443 -23.02 -2.45 -5.52
CA VAL A 443 -21.81 -2.27 -6.32
C VAL A 443 -22.15 -2.40 -7.80
N ASP A 444 -21.57 -1.55 -8.66
CA ASP A 444 -21.72 -1.66 -10.11
C ASP A 444 -21.44 -3.11 -10.56
N ARG A 445 -22.40 -3.69 -11.29
CA ARG A 445 -22.34 -5.07 -11.80
C ARG A 445 -21.07 -5.35 -12.60
N LYS A 446 -20.40 -4.36 -13.19
CA LYS A 446 -19.07 -4.54 -13.80
C LYS A 446 -18.03 -5.13 -12.83
N LEU A 447 -18.11 -4.74 -11.55
CA LEU A 447 -17.20 -5.17 -10.50
C LEU A 447 -17.64 -6.50 -9.86
N TRP A 448 -18.74 -7.11 -10.30
CA TRP A 448 -19.16 -8.42 -9.79
C TRP A 448 -18.21 -9.55 -10.21
N ILE A 449 -17.51 -9.39 -11.33
CA ILE A 449 -16.48 -10.36 -11.76
C ILE A 449 -15.34 -10.43 -10.73
N PRO A 450 -14.63 -9.33 -10.39
CA PRO A 450 -13.62 -9.36 -9.34
C PRO A 450 -14.19 -9.74 -7.97
N ALA A 451 -15.41 -9.29 -7.65
CA ALA A 451 -16.10 -9.71 -6.42
C ALA A 451 -16.31 -11.23 -6.33
N SER A 452 -16.58 -11.90 -7.45
CA SER A 452 -16.80 -13.35 -7.48
C SER A 452 -15.57 -14.15 -7.05
N PHE A 453 -14.37 -13.70 -7.43
CA PHE A 453 -13.12 -14.31 -6.97
C PHE A 453 -12.93 -14.11 -5.47
N ASN A 454 -13.25 -12.91 -4.96
CA ASN A 454 -13.19 -12.61 -3.54
C ASN A 454 -14.19 -13.43 -2.70
N VAL A 455 -15.43 -13.59 -3.17
CA VAL A 455 -16.43 -14.44 -2.52
C VAL A 455 -15.93 -15.88 -2.43
N ARG A 456 -15.38 -16.43 -3.52
CA ARG A 456 -14.85 -17.79 -3.53
C ARG A 456 -13.80 -17.99 -2.45
N LEU A 457 -12.82 -17.09 -2.36
CA LEU A 457 -11.77 -17.12 -1.34
C LEU A 457 -12.32 -17.18 0.10
N HIS A 458 -13.36 -16.41 0.38
CA HIS A 458 -14.01 -16.39 1.69
C HIS A 458 -14.86 -17.65 1.94
N VAL A 459 -15.61 -18.13 0.96
CA VAL A 459 -16.39 -19.38 1.09
C VAL A 459 -15.47 -20.57 1.33
N ASP A 460 -14.37 -20.68 0.59
CA ASP A 460 -13.38 -21.74 0.76
C ASP A 460 -12.77 -21.71 2.18
N HIS A 461 -12.49 -20.52 2.71
CA HIS A 461 -11.99 -20.36 4.07
C HIS A 461 -13.04 -20.71 5.15
N LEU A 462 -14.26 -20.22 5.00
CA LEU A 462 -15.37 -20.59 5.89
C LEU A 462 -15.63 -22.09 5.89
N ASN A 463 -15.54 -22.74 4.72
CA ASN A 463 -15.66 -24.18 4.58
C ASN A 463 -14.53 -24.92 5.33
N SER A 464 -13.28 -24.45 5.17
CA SER A 464 -12.11 -25.02 5.87
C SER A 464 -12.20 -24.91 7.40
N GLN A 465 -12.96 -23.93 7.90
CA GLN A 465 -13.22 -23.72 9.33
C GLN A 465 -14.50 -24.43 9.81
N HIS A 466 -15.20 -25.16 8.95
CA HIS A 466 -16.51 -25.75 9.21
C HIS A 466 -17.57 -24.74 9.69
N LYS A 467 -17.47 -23.48 9.22
CA LYS A 467 -18.40 -22.39 9.58
C LYS A 467 -19.58 -22.22 8.62
N LEU A 468 -19.55 -22.89 7.47
CA LEU A 468 -20.71 -22.89 6.57
C LEU A 468 -21.85 -23.72 7.19
N PRO A 469 -23.13 -23.33 6.98
CA PRO A 469 -24.27 -24.15 7.42
C PRO A 469 -24.18 -25.56 6.85
N LYS A 470 -24.48 -26.59 7.67
CA LYS A 470 -24.42 -28.01 7.24
C LYS A 470 -25.27 -28.33 6.01
N SER A 471 -26.34 -27.56 5.78
CA SER A 471 -27.23 -27.69 4.62
C SER A 471 -26.73 -26.97 3.36
N PHE A 472 -25.60 -26.25 3.43
CA PHE A 472 -25.08 -25.52 2.28
C PHE A 472 -24.49 -26.48 1.25
N PRO A 473 -25.00 -26.50 -0.01
CA PRO A 473 -24.57 -27.47 -1.01
C PRO A 473 -23.26 -27.01 -1.68
N MET A 474 -22.11 -27.38 -1.09
CA MET A 474 -20.79 -26.96 -1.61
C MET A 474 -20.55 -27.38 -3.07
N GLU A 475 -20.92 -28.60 -3.45
CA GLU A 475 -20.82 -29.08 -4.84
C GLU A 475 -21.60 -28.18 -5.82
N LYS A 476 -22.78 -27.70 -5.41
CA LYS A 476 -23.59 -26.79 -6.22
C LYS A 476 -22.95 -25.41 -6.33
N PHE A 477 -22.35 -24.92 -5.24
CA PHE A 477 -21.61 -23.66 -5.25
C PHE A 477 -20.41 -23.76 -6.20
N GLU A 478 -19.60 -24.80 -6.08
CA GLU A 478 -18.43 -25.05 -6.95
C GLU A 478 -18.83 -25.18 -8.42
N ALA A 479 -19.87 -25.96 -8.72
CA ALA A 479 -20.41 -26.10 -10.07
C ALA A 479 -20.92 -24.76 -10.64
N SER A 480 -21.28 -23.79 -9.80
CA SER A 480 -21.76 -22.48 -10.24
C SER A 480 -20.64 -21.46 -10.55
N CYS A 481 -19.39 -21.79 -10.23
CA CYS A 481 -18.22 -20.93 -10.48
C CYS A 481 -17.84 -20.88 -11.98
N GLY A 482 -16.88 -20.02 -12.32
CA GLY A 482 -16.29 -19.97 -13.66
C GLY A 482 -17.32 -19.60 -14.73
N ILE A 483 -17.47 -20.44 -15.75
CA ILE A 483 -18.34 -20.16 -16.90
C ILE A 483 -19.81 -20.01 -16.51
N ASN A 484 -20.29 -20.78 -15.53
CA ASN A 484 -21.68 -20.73 -15.08
C ASN A 484 -22.01 -19.41 -14.39
N PHE A 485 -21.06 -18.86 -13.63
CA PHE A 485 -21.16 -17.51 -13.08
C PHE A 485 -21.18 -16.48 -14.21
N MET A 486 -20.26 -16.58 -15.18
CA MET A 486 -20.16 -15.62 -16.29
C MET A 486 -21.44 -15.57 -17.15
N LEU A 487 -22.08 -16.71 -17.40
CA LEU A 487 -23.35 -16.77 -18.12
C LEU A 487 -24.46 -16.02 -17.36
N ARG A 488 -24.65 -16.31 -16.07
CA ARG A 488 -25.66 -15.63 -15.23
C ARG A 488 -25.38 -14.14 -15.08
N TRP A 489 -24.11 -13.79 -14.88
CA TRP A 489 -23.65 -12.42 -14.81
C TRP A 489 -23.94 -11.65 -16.10
N THR A 490 -23.68 -12.24 -17.27
CA THR A 490 -23.93 -11.59 -18.57
C THR A 490 -25.41 -11.26 -18.72
N VAL A 491 -26.30 -12.22 -18.41
CA VAL A 491 -27.75 -12.00 -18.44
C VAL A 491 -28.15 -10.84 -17.52
N ALA A 492 -27.70 -10.87 -16.26
CA ALA A 492 -28.01 -9.82 -15.31
C ALA A 492 -27.44 -8.45 -15.70
N TYR A 493 -26.23 -8.42 -16.27
CA TYR A 493 -25.57 -7.20 -16.71
C TYR A 493 -26.30 -6.54 -17.87
N VAL A 494 -26.71 -7.33 -18.87
CA VAL A 494 -27.51 -6.86 -20.01
C VAL A 494 -28.89 -6.39 -19.55
N GLN A 495 -29.54 -7.13 -18.65
CA GLN A 495 -30.84 -6.75 -18.08
C GLN A 495 -30.79 -5.39 -17.37
N ALA A 496 -29.76 -5.12 -16.56
CA ALA A 496 -29.63 -3.83 -15.88
C ALA A 496 -29.41 -2.63 -16.82
N ARG A 497 -28.93 -2.87 -18.04
CA ARG A 497 -28.63 -1.83 -19.04
C ARG A 497 -29.71 -1.66 -20.10
N SER A 498 -30.64 -2.61 -20.19
CA SER A 498 -31.71 -2.58 -21.18
C SER A 498 -32.88 -1.77 -20.64
N SER A 499 -33.53 -0.95 -21.49
CA SER A 499 -34.78 -0.31 -21.08
C SER A 499 -35.85 -1.39 -20.81
N PRO A 500 -36.83 -1.14 -19.93
CA PRO A 500 -37.92 -2.09 -19.68
C PRO A 500 -38.64 -2.54 -20.96
N ALA A 501 -38.70 -1.66 -21.98
CA ALA A 501 -39.32 -1.95 -23.27
C ALA A 501 -38.52 -2.95 -24.14
N ILE A 502 -37.18 -2.92 -24.08
CA ILE A 502 -36.31 -3.84 -24.84
C ILE A 502 -36.31 -5.23 -24.21
N LEU A 503 -36.39 -5.30 -22.88
CA LEU A 503 -36.55 -6.54 -22.13
C LEU A 503 -37.91 -7.21 -22.37
N ALA A 504 -38.99 -6.42 -22.43
CA ALA A 504 -40.31 -6.93 -22.77
C ALA A 504 -40.37 -7.48 -24.21
N ALA A 505 -39.76 -6.78 -25.18
CA ALA A 505 -39.73 -7.22 -26.58
C ALA A 505 -38.94 -8.52 -26.78
N THR A 506 -37.82 -8.70 -26.07
CA THR A 506 -36.99 -9.92 -26.15
C THR A 506 -37.64 -11.11 -25.44
N ALA A 507 -38.33 -10.90 -24.32
CA ALA A 507 -39.12 -11.93 -23.65
C ALA A 507 -40.34 -12.37 -24.49
N LEU A 508 -41.02 -11.44 -25.16
CA LEU A 508 -42.11 -11.74 -26.10
C LEU A 508 -41.61 -12.54 -27.31
N ALA A 509 -40.46 -12.17 -27.90
CA ALA A 509 -39.87 -12.89 -29.02
C ALA A 509 -39.42 -14.32 -28.63
N GLY A 510 -38.82 -14.49 -27.45
CA GLY A 510 -38.46 -15.81 -26.91
C GLY A 510 -39.67 -16.67 -26.58
N GLY A 511 -40.72 -16.09 -25.99
CA GLY A 511 -42.00 -16.76 -25.73
C GLY A 511 -42.72 -17.19 -27.01
N LEU A 512 -42.72 -16.34 -28.04
CA LEU A 512 -43.25 -16.66 -29.38
C LEU A 512 -42.45 -17.77 -30.07
N ALA A 513 -41.12 -17.77 -29.95
CA ALA A 513 -40.28 -18.82 -30.52
C ALA A 513 -40.51 -20.19 -29.85
N ILE A 514 -40.67 -20.22 -28.52
CA ILE A 514 -41.00 -21.44 -27.76
C ILE A 514 -42.42 -21.92 -28.08
N ALA A 515 -43.39 -21.01 -28.15
CA ALA A 515 -44.76 -21.34 -28.55
C ALA A 515 -44.85 -21.86 -29.99
N TYR A 516 -44.06 -21.29 -30.91
CA TYR A 516 -43.96 -21.74 -32.30
C TYR A 516 -43.32 -23.13 -32.41
N ALA A 517 -42.28 -23.41 -31.61
CA ALA A 517 -41.65 -24.73 -31.54
C ALA A 517 -42.58 -25.80 -30.95
N LEU A 518 -43.39 -25.46 -29.95
CA LEU A 518 -44.38 -26.36 -29.36
C LEU A 518 -45.55 -26.64 -30.30
N LYS A 519 -46.04 -25.63 -31.03
CA LYS A 519 -47.11 -25.79 -32.04
C LYS A 519 -46.68 -26.64 -33.24
N ARG A 520 -45.41 -26.59 -33.62
CA ARG A 520 -44.84 -27.43 -34.69
C ARG A 520 -44.67 -28.89 -34.27
N LYS A 521 -44.61 -29.16 -32.96
CA LYS A 521 -44.50 -30.52 -32.41
C LYS A 521 -45.87 -31.21 -32.29
N SER A 522 -46.97 -30.47 -32.27
CA SER A 522 -48.34 -31.03 -32.23
C SER A 522 -48.97 -31.26 -33.61
N SER A 523 -48.30 -30.88 -34.70
CA SER A 523 -48.82 -30.98 -36.07
C SER A 523 -48.27 -32.16 -36.88
N ASN A 524 -47.57 -33.11 -36.25
CA ASN A 524 -47.14 -34.35 -36.89
C ASN A 524 -48.01 -35.52 -36.40
N GLU A 525 -49.13 -35.76 -37.09
CA GLU A 525 -49.78 -37.07 -37.12
C GLU A 525 -49.19 -37.93 -38.27
N PRO A 526 -49.19 -39.27 -38.15
CA PRO A 526 -48.41 -40.15 -39.00
C PRO A 526 -49.15 -40.47 -40.30
N TYR A 527 -48.46 -40.35 -41.44
CA TYR A 527 -48.98 -40.86 -42.71
C TYR A 527 -48.45 -42.28 -42.94
N ASP A 528 -49.41 -43.18 -43.08
CA ASP A 528 -49.26 -44.62 -43.26
C ASP A 528 -48.65 -44.97 -44.63
N SER A 529 -47.94 -46.10 -44.69
CA SER A 529 -47.34 -46.65 -45.90
C SER A 529 -48.40 -47.18 -46.89
N PRO A 530 -48.03 -47.40 -48.17
CA PRO A 530 -48.07 -48.80 -48.61
C PRO A 530 -46.95 -49.22 -49.60
N ILE A 531 -46.38 -50.39 -49.33
CA ILE A 531 -46.19 -51.57 -50.21
C ILE A 531 -45.85 -51.27 -51.68
N ARG A 532 -44.64 -51.61 -52.15
CA ARG A 532 -44.22 -52.96 -52.58
C ARG A 532 -42.72 -53.03 -52.81
#